data_AF-A0A7W9GB18-F1
#
_entry.id   AF-A0A7W9GB18-F1
#
_cell.length_a   1.000
_cell.length_b   1.000
_cell.length_c   1.000
_cell.angle_alpha   90.00
_cell.angle_beta   90.00
_cell.angle_gamma   90.00
#
_symmetry.space_group_name_H-M   'P 1'
#
loop_
_entity.id
_entity.type
_entity.pdbx_description
1 polymer ?
#
loop_
_entity_poly.entity_id
_entity_poly.type
_entity_poly.pdbx_seq_one_letter_code
_entity_poly.pdbx_strand_id
1 'polypeptide(L)'
;MFLPLGGPLLQSPANDAAMGAAMPVWTVWAAVGLVALSTLAGAHLAQRKADRISVWLAVASALMLITALTDVMPDAWREAVATHVPVWLVALAGLFGYVVITHFTRHGCAHQHDVGRRARHAPGMHRRVEQAVSAAVYGGVGTAVALSLHRMIEGATLVLAASIIVVAALMIHSAGEGVALTAMLDLARKPLAPWLALACLSPAAGVVLASVAPLPPQSVPILLGVLTGVLLRTAMVGLQMARASGRLPRRQVAVVATGVLAVGGLLVVAQTMLVGGLPAPAVPVAAARQVGRPPAPQPRPPSPRPKPSTGPKPSTGPKPSSGPSSGPSSGPEPSTRPGPMTPGELRAAVAAGRLGLEALLSRTDLATIGADVETVLRALPGRSATEITRILRRGRIVSGASIGDLTLRQRHYLLLALGAIPASPTDPTSPAG
;
A
#
# COMPACT_ATOMS: atom_id res chain seq x y z
N MET A 1 28.99 22.67 -53.65
CA MET A 1 29.70 23.79 -52.99
C MET A 1 28.79 24.30 -51.87
N PHE A 2 28.89 23.70 -50.68
CA PHE A 2 28.09 24.03 -49.50
C PHE A 2 29.06 24.58 -48.45
N LEU A 3 28.80 25.81 -47.98
CA LEU A 3 29.60 26.46 -46.94
C LEU A 3 29.20 25.93 -45.56
N PRO A 4 30.14 25.58 -44.68
CA PRO A 4 29.84 25.21 -43.30
C PRO A 4 29.67 26.47 -42.46
N LEU A 5 28.42 26.85 -42.15
CA LEU A 5 28.10 27.75 -41.05
C LEU A 5 27.99 26.92 -39.77
N GLY A 6 29.08 26.86 -39.01
CA GLY A 6 29.15 26.16 -37.72
C GLY A 6 30.36 26.64 -36.92
N GLY A 7 30.38 27.93 -36.57
CA GLY A 7 31.37 28.46 -35.65
C GLY A 7 31.12 27.96 -34.23
N PRO A 8 32.17 27.74 -33.41
CA PRO A 8 32.02 27.38 -32.02
C PRO A 8 31.35 28.55 -31.28
N LEU A 9 30.10 28.34 -30.84
CA LEU A 9 29.47 29.24 -29.89
C LEU A 9 30.38 29.28 -28.65
N LEU A 10 30.91 30.47 -28.36
CA LEU A 10 31.59 30.80 -27.11
C LEU A 10 30.64 30.47 -25.95
N GLN A 11 30.75 29.26 -25.40
CA GLN A 11 30.20 28.90 -24.11
C GLN A 11 30.84 29.82 -23.08
N SER A 12 30.06 30.81 -22.64
CA SER A 12 30.53 31.81 -21.70
C SER A 12 30.78 31.14 -20.34
N PRO A 13 32.01 31.15 -19.80
CA PRO A 13 32.37 30.46 -18.55
C PRO A 13 31.59 30.97 -17.31
N ALA A 14 30.81 32.04 -17.47
CA ALA A 14 29.94 32.58 -16.44
C ALA A 14 28.68 31.72 -16.17
N ASN A 15 28.19 30.96 -17.16
CA ASN A 15 27.01 30.10 -16.95
C ASN A 15 27.35 28.79 -16.21
N ASP A 16 28.57 28.28 -16.37
CA ASP A 16 29.03 27.08 -15.65
C ASP A 16 29.28 27.36 -14.16
N ALA A 17 29.60 28.59 -13.79
CA ALA A 17 29.80 29.00 -12.39
C ALA A 17 28.48 29.20 -11.62
N ALA A 18 27.38 29.55 -12.30
CA ALA A 18 26.10 29.86 -11.66
C ALA A 18 25.24 28.61 -11.38
N MET A 19 25.36 27.55 -12.17
CA MET A 19 24.57 26.31 -12.00
C MET A 19 25.27 25.23 -11.15
N GLY A 20 26.56 25.41 -10.82
CA GLY A 20 27.33 24.50 -9.98
C GLY A 20 27.35 24.86 -8.49
N ALA A 21 26.66 25.93 -8.07
CA ALA A 21 26.59 26.32 -6.67
C ALA A 21 25.88 25.22 -5.88
N ALA A 22 26.67 24.37 -5.22
CA ALA A 22 26.15 23.36 -4.31
C ALA A 22 25.12 24.02 -3.38
N MET A 23 23.88 23.55 -3.45
CA MET A 23 22.80 24.08 -2.64
C MET A 23 23.27 24.22 -1.19
N PRO A 24 23.09 25.38 -0.56
CA PRO A 24 23.57 25.59 0.80
C PRO A 24 23.02 24.51 1.71
N VAL A 25 23.86 23.89 2.54
CA VAL A 25 23.48 22.76 3.42
C VAL A 25 22.23 23.09 4.26
N TRP A 26 22.05 24.37 4.64
CA TRP A 26 20.89 24.82 5.40
C TRP A 26 19.55 24.64 4.67
N THR A 27 19.53 24.63 3.33
CA THR A 27 18.30 24.45 2.54
C THR A 27 17.70 23.05 2.72
N VAL A 28 18.53 22.02 2.77
CA VAL A 28 18.11 20.63 3.03
C VAL A 28 17.50 20.51 4.43
N TRP A 29 18.14 21.12 5.43
CA TRP A 29 17.63 21.12 6.80
C TRP A 29 16.34 21.94 6.95
N ALA A 30 16.20 23.06 6.24
CA ALA A 30 14.95 23.81 6.17
C ALA A 30 13.83 22.95 5.56
N ALA A 31 14.11 22.20 4.49
CA ALA A 31 13.15 21.28 3.89
C ALA A 31 12.73 20.15 4.86
N VAL A 32 13.68 19.56 5.59
CA VAL A 32 13.39 18.57 6.65
C VAL A 32 12.49 19.18 7.74
N GLY A 33 12.77 20.41 8.18
CA GLY A 33 11.95 21.14 9.13
C GLY A 33 10.51 21.35 8.64
N LEU A 34 10.34 21.77 7.39
CA LEU A 34 9.03 21.95 6.76
C LEU A 34 8.25 20.63 6.65
N VAL A 35 8.93 19.54 6.27
CA VAL A 35 8.36 18.19 6.20
C VAL A 35 7.89 17.70 7.59
N ALA A 36 8.70 17.92 8.62
CA ALA A 36 8.33 17.58 10.01
C ALA A 36 7.14 18.41 10.50
N LEU A 37 7.15 19.73 10.27
CA LEU A 37 6.03 20.61 10.62
C LEU A 37 4.73 20.22 9.90
N SER A 38 4.81 19.86 8.62
CA SER A 38 3.66 19.41 7.86
C SER A 38 3.04 18.13 8.44
N THR A 39 3.88 17.23 8.93
CA THR A 39 3.45 15.97 9.57
C THR A 39 2.74 16.22 10.89
N LEU A 40 3.30 17.10 11.72
CA LEU A 40 2.68 17.55 12.97
C LEU A 40 1.33 18.22 12.68
N ALA A 41 1.26 19.08 11.66
CA ALA A 41 0.03 19.73 11.24
C ALA A 41 -1.04 18.72 10.79
N GLY A 42 -0.65 17.69 10.02
CA GLY A 42 -1.52 16.60 9.63
C GLY A 42 -2.04 15.80 10.83
N ALA A 43 -1.16 15.43 11.76
CA ALA A 43 -1.54 14.73 12.98
C ALA A 43 -2.51 15.54 13.84
N HIS A 44 -2.23 16.84 14.02
CA HIS A 44 -3.11 17.76 14.76
C HIS A 44 -4.48 17.94 14.09
N LEU A 45 -4.50 18.04 12.76
CA LEU A 45 -5.74 18.15 11.99
C LEU A 45 -6.61 16.89 12.15
N ALA A 46 -6.00 15.70 12.17
CA ALA A 46 -6.70 14.45 12.39
C ALA A 46 -7.37 14.38 13.77
N GLN A 47 -6.69 14.86 14.82
CA GLN A 47 -7.27 14.93 16.16
C GLN A 47 -8.50 15.85 16.24
N ARG A 48 -8.48 16.97 15.51
CA ARG A 48 -9.56 17.97 15.58
C ARG A 48 -10.78 17.69 14.69
N LYS A 49 -10.61 16.96 13.59
CA LYS A 49 -11.66 16.79 12.57
C LYS A 49 -11.85 15.33 12.15
N ALA A 50 -12.12 14.47 13.12
CA ALA A 50 -12.35 13.03 12.92
C ALA A 50 -13.35 12.74 11.79
N ASP A 51 -14.44 13.52 11.70
CA ASP A 51 -15.48 13.33 10.68
C ASP A 51 -15.04 13.60 9.25
N ARG A 52 -13.93 14.33 9.03
CA ARG A 52 -13.42 14.68 7.69
C ARG A 52 -12.16 13.91 7.31
N ILE A 53 -11.69 12.98 8.14
CA ILE A 53 -10.44 12.24 7.90
C ILE A 53 -10.47 11.51 6.55
N SER A 54 -11.60 10.91 6.16
CA SER A 54 -11.70 10.15 4.90
C SER A 54 -11.49 11.02 3.65
N VAL A 55 -11.96 12.27 3.67
CA VAL A 55 -11.77 13.22 2.56
C VAL A 55 -10.30 13.61 2.44
N TRP A 56 -9.67 13.97 3.55
CA TRP A 56 -8.26 14.34 3.57
C TRP A 56 -7.36 13.17 3.18
N LEU A 57 -7.68 11.96 3.65
CA LEU A 57 -6.98 10.74 3.27
C LEU A 57 -7.10 10.46 1.76
N ALA A 58 -8.28 10.67 1.17
CA ALA A 58 -8.49 10.52 -0.27
C ALA A 58 -7.61 11.49 -1.08
N VAL A 59 -7.62 12.77 -0.68
CA VAL A 59 -6.82 13.82 -1.34
C VAL A 59 -5.33 13.52 -1.24
N ALA A 60 -4.84 13.21 -0.03
CA ALA A 60 -3.43 12.87 0.19
C ALA A 60 -3.01 11.63 -0.62
N SER A 61 -3.85 10.59 -0.64
CA SER A 61 -3.59 9.37 -1.41
C SER A 61 -3.53 9.64 -2.91
N ALA A 62 -4.41 10.49 -3.42
CA ALA A 62 -4.44 10.84 -4.83
C ALA A 62 -3.24 11.71 -5.24
N LEU A 63 -2.84 12.68 -4.41
CA LEU A 63 -1.65 13.49 -4.66
C LEU A 63 -0.38 12.64 -4.63
N MET A 64 -0.26 11.73 -3.66
CA MET A 64 0.85 10.78 -3.61
C MET A 64 0.91 9.88 -4.86
N LEU A 65 -0.25 9.42 -5.34
CA LEU A 65 -0.33 8.63 -6.57
C LEU A 65 0.17 9.43 -7.79
N ILE A 66 -0.22 10.70 -7.90
CA ILE A 66 0.28 11.59 -8.95
C ILE A 66 1.79 11.73 -8.83
N THR A 67 2.32 12.15 -7.69
CA THR A 67 3.76 12.37 -7.50
C THR A 67 4.58 11.13 -7.83
N ALA A 68 4.13 9.94 -7.40
CA ALA A 68 4.81 8.70 -7.73
C ALA A 68 4.89 8.44 -9.24
N LEU A 69 3.84 8.79 -9.99
CA LEU A 69 3.72 8.52 -11.43
C LEU A 69 4.30 9.62 -12.32
N THR A 70 4.23 10.88 -11.91
CA THR A 70 4.64 12.03 -12.73
C THR A 70 6.03 12.55 -12.39
N ASP A 71 6.55 12.22 -11.20
CA ASP A 71 7.84 12.73 -10.71
C ASP A 71 8.82 11.57 -10.52
N VAL A 72 8.55 10.70 -9.53
CA VAL A 72 9.49 9.66 -9.10
C VAL A 72 9.74 8.61 -10.19
N MET A 73 8.68 8.13 -10.85
CA MET A 73 8.81 7.09 -11.88
C MET A 73 9.56 7.58 -13.14
N PRO A 74 9.24 8.76 -13.71
CA PRO A 74 10.03 9.33 -14.81
C PRO A 74 11.49 9.59 -14.43
N ASP A 75 11.77 10.04 -13.21
CA ASP A 75 13.14 10.23 -12.74
C ASP A 75 13.90 8.91 -12.62
N ALA A 76 13.27 7.87 -12.04
CA ALA A 76 13.86 6.54 -11.97
C ALA A 76 14.21 6.01 -13.37
N TRP A 77 13.34 6.24 -14.36
CA TRP A 77 13.58 5.85 -15.74
C TRP A 77 14.74 6.62 -16.37
N ARG A 78 14.74 7.96 -16.25
CA ARG A 78 15.80 8.81 -16.80
C ARG A 78 17.17 8.48 -16.20
N GLU A 79 17.23 8.31 -14.88
CA GLU A 79 18.47 7.97 -14.17
C GLU A 79 18.96 6.56 -14.54
N ALA A 80 18.06 5.61 -14.79
CA ALA A 80 18.44 4.28 -15.25
C ALA A 80 19.11 4.31 -16.62
N VAL A 81 18.54 5.07 -17.57
CA VAL A 81 19.14 5.26 -18.89
C VAL A 81 20.52 5.93 -18.77
N ALA A 82 20.62 6.98 -17.95
CA ALA A 82 21.87 7.71 -17.76
C ALA A 82 22.99 6.89 -17.11
N THR A 83 22.64 6.01 -16.16
CA THR A 83 23.60 5.15 -15.43
C THR A 83 23.78 3.77 -16.06
N HIS A 84 23.16 3.55 -17.22
CA HIS A 84 23.16 2.27 -17.96
C HIS A 84 22.59 1.10 -17.14
N VAL A 85 21.70 1.39 -16.20
CA VAL A 85 20.93 0.39 -15.47
C VAL A 85 19.77 -0.06 -16.36
N PRO A 86 19.57 -1.36 -16.57
CA PRO A 86 18.45 -1.84 -17.37
C PRO A 86 17.11 -1.42 -16.76
N VAL A 87 16.25 -0.82 -17.57
CA VAL A 87 14.98 -0.24 -17.09
C VAL A 87 14.03 -1.30 -16.49
N TRP A 88 14.10 -2.56 -16.97
CA TRP A 88 13.34 -3.65 -16.36
C TRP A 88 13.71 -3.89 -14.90
N LEU A 89 14.95 -3.60 -14.50
CA LEU A 89 15.40 -3.74 -13.12
C LEU A 89 14.73 -2.70 -12.21
N VAL A 90 14.53 -1.48 -12.72
CA VAL A 90 13.76 -0.42 -12.02
C VAL A 90 12.30 -0.84 -11.85
N ALA A 91 11.68 -1.41 -12.90
CA ALA A 91 10.32 -1.92 -12.82
C ALA A 91 10.18 -3.07 -11.81
N LEU A 92 11.13 -4.02 -11.79
CA LEU A 92 11.17 -5.09 -10.80
C LEU A 92 11.39 -4.55 -9.38
N ALA A 93 12.23 -3.54 -9.21
CA ALA A 93 12.44 -2.89 -7.93
C ALA A 93 11.15 -2.23 -7.42
N GLY A 94 10.40 -1.57 -8.29
CA GLY A 94 9.07 -1.04 -7.96
C GLY A 94 8.05 -2.12 -7.63
N LEU A 95 8.00 -3.21 -8.39
CA LEU A 95 7.15 -4.35 -8.05
C LEU A 95 7.53 -4.95 -6.69
N PHE A 96 8.82 -5.07 -6.41
CA PHE A 96 9.32 -5.54 -5.12
C PHE A 96 8.88 -4.63 -3.97
N GLY A 97 9.09 -3.31 -4.08
CA GLY A 97 8.63 -2.34 -3.08
C GLY A 97 7.11 -2.42 -2.85
N TYR A 98 6.34 -2.52 -3.92
CA TYR A 98 4.88 -2.70 -3.85
C TYR A 98 4.48 -3.97 -3.10
N VAL A 99 5.09 -5.11 -3.44
CA VAL A 99 4.78 -6.43 -2.83
C VAL A 99 5.18 -6.47 -1.37
N VAL A 100 6.36 -5.95 -1.00
CA VAL A 100 6.84 -5.92 0.39
C VAL A 100 5.87 -5.14 1.27
N ILE A 101 5.45 -3.95 0.86
CA ILE A 101 4.46 -3.16 1.62
C ILE A 101 3.10 -3.84 1.62
N THR A 102 2.70 -4.48 0.52
CA THR A 102 1.47 -5.28 0.47
C THR A 102 1.52 -6.43 1.47
N HIS A 103 2.65 -7.12 1.60
CA HIS A 103 2.82 -8.20 2.54
C HIS A 103 2.66 -7.72 3.99
N PHE A 104 3.36 -6.65 4.38
CA PHE A 104 3.26 -6.08 5.73
C PHE A 104 1.86 -5.52 6.03
N THR A 105 1.22 -4.87 5.06
CA THR A 105 -0.13 -4.31 5.24
C THR A 105 -1.23 -5.38 5.27
N ARG A 106 -1.10 -6.47 4.52
CA ARG A 106 -2.10 -7.55 4.47
C ARG A 106 -2.15 -8.36 5.77
N HIS A 107 -1.00 -8.60 6.41
CA HIS A 107 -0.95 -9.33 7.68
C HIS A 107 -1.37 -8.47 8.89
N GLY A 108 -1.33 -7.13 8.75
CA GLY A 108 -1.86 -6.19 9.75
C GLY A 108 -3.38 -6.15 9.85
N CYS A 109 -4.10 -6.56 8.78
CA CYS A 109 -5.56 -6.72 8.79
C CYS A 109 -5.99 -8.12 9.28
N ALA A 110 -5.20 -8.75 10.16
CA ALA A 110 -5.61 -9.98 10.83
C ALA A 110 -6.92 -9.72 11.56
N HIS A 111 -7.97 -10.39 11.11
CA HIS A 111 -9.32 -10.34 11.63
C HIS A 111 -9.30 -10.14 13.14
N GLN A 112 -9.76 -8.97 13.58
CA GLN A 112 -10.05 -8.71 14.97
C GLN A 112 -11.17 -9.68 15.34
N HIS A 113 -10.78 -10.86 15.82
CA HIS A 113 -11.70 -11.78 16.44
C HIS A 113 -12.35 -10.99 17.56
N ASP A 114 -13.62 -10.71 17.35
CA ASP A 114 -14.50 -10.03 18.28
C ASP A 114 -14.29 -10.67 19.65
N VAL A 115 -13.52 -10.01 20.52
CA VAL A 115 -13.33 -10.39 21.93
C VAL A 115 -14.59 -9.98 22.70
N GLY A 116 -15.74 -10.15 22.06
CA GLY A 116 -17.06 -10.02 22.63
C GLY A 116 -17.34 -11.28 23.42
N ARG A 117 -17.00 -11.23 24.71
CA ARG A 117 -17.69 -11.96 25.80
C ARG A 117 -18.09 -13.40 25.44
N ARG A 118 -17.12 -14.29 25.20
CA ARG A 118 -17.35 -15.70 25.50
C ARG A 118 -16.97 -15.97 26.94
N ALA A 119 -17.91 -16.67 27.57
CA ALA A 119 -17.95 -17.10 28.94
C ALA A 119 -16.63 -17.72 29.43
N ARG A 120 -16.49 -17.69 30.76
CA ARG A 120 -15.44 -18.27 31.58
C ARG A 120 -15.19 -19.75 31.26
N HIS A 121 -14.48 -20.06 30.19
CA HIS A 121 -13.74 -21.31 30.08
C HIS A 121 -12.29 -20.95 29.85
N ALA A 122 -11.41 -21.58 30.62
CA ALA A 122 -9.98 -21.36 30.60
C ALA A 122 -9.34 -22.29 29.55
N PRO A 123 -8.96 -21.78 28.37
CA PRO A 123 -7.86 -22.38 27.64
C PRO A 123 -6.69 -21.38 27.51
N GLY A 124 -5.57 -21.77 28.11
CA GLY A 124 -4.17 -21.40 27.81
C GLY A 124 -3.79 -19.91 27.69
N MET A 125 -3.07 -19.38 28.69
CA MET A 125 -2.39 -18.07 28.62
C MET A 125 -1.48 -17.92 27.38
N HIS A 126 -0.94 -19.01 26.84
CA HIS A 126 -0.05 -18.98 25.68
C HIS A 126 -0.69 -18.37 24.42
N ARG A 127 -1.97 -18.66 24.16
CA ARG A 127 -2.66 -18.15 22.96
C ARG A 127 -2.99 -16.67 23.05
N ARG A 128 -3.19 -16.14 24.27
CA ARG A 128 -3.44 -14.71 24.49
C ARG A 128 -2.19 -13.87 24.30
N VAL A 129 -1.04 -14.38 24.72
CA VAL A 129 0.25 -13.69 24.49
C VAL A 129 0.56 -13.66 23.01
N GLU A 130 0.42 -14.78 22.30
CA GLU A 130 0.69 -14.84 20.85
C GLU A 130 -0.26 -13.97 20.02
N GLN A 131 -1.56 -13.91 20.38
CA GLN A 131 -2.53 -13.03 19.74
C GLN A 131 -2.31 -11.55 20.09
N ALA A 132 -1.95 -11.23 21.32
CA ALA A 132 -1.64 -9.85 21.73
C ALA A 132 -0.34 -9.34 21.08
N VAL A 133 0.68 -10.21 20.98
CA VAL A 133 1.93 -9.90 20.28
C VAL A 133 1.66 -9.74 18.79
N SER A 134 0.90 -10.63 18.15
CA SER A 134 0.55 -10.47 16.73
C SER A 134 -0.29 -9.21 16.47
N ALA A 135 -1.30 -8.90 17.28
CA ALA A 135 -2.10 -7.69 17.10
C ALA A 135 -1.30 -6.40 17.35
N ALA A 136 -0.41 -6.40 18.35
CA ALA A 136 0.41 -5.24 18.68
C ALA A 136 1.53 -4.99 17.65
N VAL A 137 2.19 -6.06 17.19
CA VAL A 137 3.29 -5.99 16.21
C VAL A 137 2.75 -5.67 14.82
N TYR A 138 1.63 -6.29 14.40
CA TYR A 138 1.12 -6.14 13.03
C TYR A 138 0.08 -5.03 12.83
N GLY A 139 -0.60 -4.54 13.87
CA GLY A 139 -1.74 -3.61 13.70
C GLY A 139 -1.39 -2.12 13.66
N GLY A 140 -0.45 -1.65 14.48
CA GLY A 140 -0.13 -0.22 14.60
C GLY A 140 1.35 0.10 14.72
N VAL A 141 2.12 -0.73 15.43
CA VAL A 141 3.57 -0.58 15.56
C VAL A 141 4.27 -0.85 14.22
N GLY A 142 3.97 -1.99 13.58
CA GLY A 142 4.54 -2.34 12.29
C GLY A 142 4.29 -1.26 11.22
N THR A 143 3.08 -0.69 11.18
CA THR A 143 2.76 0.39 10.25
C THR A 143 3.49 1.69 10.60
N ALA A 144 3.62 2.06 11.87
CA ALA A 144 4.37 3.23 12.29
C ALA A 144 5.87 3.11 11.99
N VAL A 145 6.45 1.92 12.16
CA VAL A 145 7.84 1.62 11.77
C VAL A 145 7.99 1.68 10.26
N ALA A 146 7.07 1.08 9.49
CA ALA A 146 7.10 1.14 8.03
C ALA A 146 7.01 2.58 7.49
N LEU A 147 6.13 3.41 8.07
CA LEU A 147 6.03 4.84 7.75
C LEU A 147 7.31 5.58 8.11
N SER A 148 7.92 5.30 9.26
CA SER A 148 9.17 5.94 9.67
C SER A 148 10.32 5.55 8.74
N LEU A 149 10.40 4.29 8.31
CA LEU A 149 11.38 3.83 7.33
C LEU A 149 11.15 4.49 5.97
N HIS A 150 9.89 4.60 5.55
CA HIS A 150 9.51 5.30 4.31
C HIS A 150 10.00 6.75 4.33
N ARG A 151 9.70 7.49 5.40
CA ARG A 151 10.13 8.87 5.59
C ARG A 151 11.65 9.05 5.70
N MET A 152 12.34 8.06 6.24
CA MET A 152 13.81 8.03 6.20
C MET A 152 14.32 7.94 4.77
N ILE A 153 13.68 7.15 3.90
CA ILE A 153 14.00 7.10 2.47
C ILE A 153 13.70 8.46 1.82
N GLU A 154 12.57 9.10 2.15
CA GLU A 154 12.26 10.45 1.65
C GLU A 154 13.33 11.48 2.06
N GLY A 155 13.77 11.45 3.31
CA GLY A 155 14.87 12.28 3.80
C GLY A 155 16.17 12.05 3.05
N ALA A 156 16.49 10.80 2.71
CA ALA A 156 17.63 10.49 1.86
C ALA A 156 17.44 11.08 0.44
N THR A 157 16.23 11.01 -0.12
CA THR A 157 15.94 11.61 -1.44
C THR A 157 16.00 13.13 -1.45
N LEU A 158 15.71 13.82 -0.34
CA LEU A 158 15.87 15.29 -0.23
C LEU A 158 17.32 15.73 -0.48
N VAL A 159 18.31 14.92 -0.11
CA VAL A 159 19.73 15.22 -0.39
C VAL A 159 20.04 15.13 -1.89
N LEU A 160 19.31 14.28 -2.61
CA LEU A 160 19.53 13.96 -4.02
C LEU A 160 18.73 14.86 -4.96
N ALA A 161 17.52 15.26 -4.56
CA ALA A 161 16.52 15.92 -5.40
C ALA A 161 15.88 17.12 -4.69
N ALA A 162 16.70 18.00 -4.11
CA ALA A 162 16.23 19.22 -3.46
C ALA A 162 15.72 20.24 -4.50
N SER A 163 14.49 20.04 -4.96
CA SER A 163 13.73 21.00 -5.76
C SER A 163 12.58 21.56 -4.93
N ILE A 164 12.24 22.84 -5.10
CA ILE A 164 11.10 23.47 -4.42
C ILE A 164 9.81 22.68 -4.67
N ILE A 165 9.63 22.14 -5.89
CA ILE A 165 8.47 21.33 -6.26
C ILE A 165 8.45 20.01 -5.46
N VAL A 166 9.59 19.33 -5.37
CA VAL A 166 9.75 18.09 -4.59
C VAL A 166 9.48 18.36 -3.11
N VAL A 167 10.03 19.44 -2.54
CA VAL A 167 9.78 19.83 -1.14
C VAL A 167 8.30 20.09 -0.90
N ALA A 168 7.62 20.82 -1.79
CA ALA A 168 6.18 21.07 -1.67
C ALA A 168 5.36 19.77 -1.76
N ALA A 169 5.71 18.87 -2.68
CA ALA A 169 5.06 17.56 -2.80
C ALA A 169 5.26 16.72 -1.52
N LEU A 170 6.49 16.67 -0.99
CA LEU A 170 6.82 15.98 0.26
C LEU A 170 6.10 16.58 1.46
N MET A 171 5.94 17.90 1.53
CA MET A 171 5.14 18.54 2.58
C MET A 171 3.69 18.06 2.55
N ILE A 172 3.03 18.10 1.39
CA ILE A 172 1.64 17.67 1.28
C ILE A 172 1.49 16.18 1.59
N HIS A 173 2.41 15.36 1.09
CA HIS A 173 2.48 13.93 1.38
C HIS A 173 2.63 13.67 2.89
N SER A 174 3.59 14.33 3.53
CA SER A 174 3.87 14.23 4.97
C SER A 174 2.71 14.65 5.87
N ALA A 175 1.91 15.65 5.46
CA ALA A 175 0.67 15.98 6.18
C ALA A 175 -0.33 14.82 6.11
N GLY A 176 -0.48 14.20 4.93
CA GLY A 176 -1.30 13.01 4.74
C GLY A 176 -0.87 11.82 5.61
N GLU A 177 0.44 11.59 5.71
CA GLU A 177 0.99 10.57 6.61
C GLU A 177 0.72 10.87 8.08
N GLY A 178 0.86 12.12 8.52
CA GLY A 178 0.54 12.52 9.90
C GLY A 178 -0.92 12.25 10.27
N VAL A 179 -1.85 12.48 9.33
CA VAL A 179 -3.27 12.10 9.46
C VAL A 179 -3.43 10.59 9.57
N ALA A 180 -2.81 9.83 8.66
CA ALA A 180 -2.91 8.37 8.62
C ALA A 180 -2.33 7.71 9.87
N LEU A 181 -1.13 8.14 10.30
CA LEU A 181 -0.45 7.66 11.50
C LEU A 181 -1.33 7.89 12.75
N THR A 182 -1.93 9.08 12.85
CA THR A 182 -2.82 9.42 13.97
C THR A 182 -4.05 8.52 13.99
N ALA A 183 -4.72 8.33 12.85
CA ALA A 183 -5.89 7.46 12.76
C ALA A 183 -5.57 6.00 13.13
N MET A 184 -4.43 5.47 12.66
CA MET A 184 -4.01 4.10 12.94
C MET A 184 -3.61 3.88 14.40
N LEU A 185 -2.91 4.83 15.01
CA LEU A 185 -2.52 4.73 16.43
C LEU A 185 -3.71 4.91 17.37
N ASP A 186 -4.67 5.74 17.01
CA ASP A 186 -5.94 5.88 17.73
C ASP A 186 -6.73 4.56 17.68
N LEU A 187 -6.86 3.96 16.50
CA LEU A 187 -7.44 2.62 16.31
C LEU A 187 -6.71 1.54 17.15
N ALA A 188 -5.38 1.60 17.22
CA ALA A 188 -4.56 0.68 18.00
C ALA A 188 -4.49 1.02 19.50
N ARG A 189 -5.11 2.13 19.94
CA ARG A 189 -5.04 2.68 21.30
C ARG A 189 -3.59 2.83 21.81
N LYS A 190 -2.68 3.26 20.94
CA LYS A 190 -1.26 3.47 21.28
C LYS A 190 -0.98 4.96 21.49
N PRO A 191 -0.02 5.32 22.35
CA PRO A 191 0.34 6.71 22.57
C PRO A 191 0.91 7.31 21.28
N LEU A 192 0.30 8.38 20.78
CA LEU A 192 0.69 9.02 19.51
C LEU A 192 2.07 9.69 19.56
N ALA A 193 2.39 10.34 20.68
CA ALA A 193 3.56 11.20 20.83
C ALA A 193 4.90 10.53 20.42
N PRO A 194 5.28 9.33 20.93
CA PRO A 194 6.56 8.73 20.57
C PRO A 194 6.64 8.34 19.09
N TRP A 195 5.55 7.87 18.50
CA TRP A 195 5.51 7.49 17.09
C TRP A 195 5.54 8.71 16.17
N LEU A 196 4.88 9.80 16.56
CA LEU A 196 4.92 11.05 15.83
C LEU A 196 6.31 11.69 15.89
N ALA A 197 6.98 11.64 17.06
CA ALA A 197 8.36 12.07 17.19
C ALA A 197 9.30 11.24 16.28
N LEU A 198 9.15 9.91 16.28
CA LEU A 198 9.91 9.03 15.39
C LEU A 198 9.69 9.37 13.92
N ALA A 199 8.43 9.56 13.51
CA ALA A 199 8.09 9.96 12.14
C ALA A 199 8.71 11.32 11.78
N CYS A 200 8.65 12.32 12.67
CA CYS A 200 9.24 13.64 12.42
C CYS A 200 10.78 13.64 12.36
N LEU A 201 11.44 12.75 13.12
CA LEU A 201 12.90 12.64 13.13
C LEU A 201 13.43 11.78 11.98
N SER A 202 12.61 10.90 11.42
CA SER A 202 13.06 9.96 10.38
C SER A 202 13.61 10.60 9.09
N PRO A 203 13.08 11.72 8.54
CA PRO A 203 13.70 12.38 7.38
C PRO A 203 15.10 12.91 7.69
N ALA A 204 15.32 13.44 8.90
CA ALA A 204 16.65 13.87 9.33
C ALA A 204 17.64 12.70 9.35
N ALA A 205 17.21 11.54 9.87
CA ALA A 205 18.02 10.32 9.84
C ALA A 205 18.35 9.90 8.39
N GLY A 206 17.40 10.05 7.47
CA GLY A 206 17.60 9.85 6.03
C GLY A 206 18.67 10.74 5.42
N VAL A 207 18.61 12.05 5.71
CA VAL A 207 19.61 13.03 5.27
C VAL A 207 21.00 12.68 5.79
N VAL A 208 21.11 12.33 7.07
CA VAL A 208 22.39 11.92 7.68
C VAL A 208 22.92 10.65 7.01
N LEU A 209 22.07 9.63 6.82
CA LEU A 209 22.48 8.37 6.21
C LEU A 209 22.98 8.58 4.78
N ALA A 210 22.27 9.37 3.97
CA ALA A 210 22.67 9.71 2.60
C ALA A 210 23.96 10.54 2.54
N SER A 211 24.26 11.31 3.58
CA SER A 211 25.48 12.12 3.66
C SER A 211 26.71 11.30 4.04
N VAL A 212 26.54 10.27 4.89
CA VAL A 212 27.64 9.44 5.39
C VAL A 212 27.93 8.26 4.46
N ALA A 213 26.91 7.72 3.80
CA ALA A 213 27.03 6.57 2.89
C ALA A 213 26.60 6.98 1.47
N PRO A 214 27.48 7.62 0.67
CA PRO A 214 27.15 7.97 -0.71
C PRO A 214 26.84 6.71 -1.49
N LEU A 215 25.64 6.70 -2.06
CA LEU A 215 25.13 5.57 -2.82
C LEU A 215 25.85 5.44 -4.16
N PRO A 216 26.16 4.21 -4.61
CA PRO A 216 26.63 3.98 -5.97
C PRO A 216 25.62 4.59 -6.96
N PRO A 217 26.05 5.26 -8.05
CA PRO A 217 25.13 5.88 -9.02
C PRO A 217 24.09 4.89 -9.57
N GLN A 218 24.49 3.63 -9.76
CA GLN A 218 23.61 2.57 -10.27
C GLN A 218 22.50 2.19 -9.28
N SER A 219 22.65 2.49 -7.99
CA SER A 219 21.64 2.17 -6.98
C SER A 219 20.51 3.21 -6.92
N VAL A 220 20.76 4.45 -7.36
CA VAL A 220 19.76 5.54 -7.35
C VAL A 220 18.48 5.17 -8.13
N PRO A 221 18.53 4.75 -9.41
CA PRO A 221 17.32 4.40 -10.15
C PRO A 221 16.60 3.18 -9.56
N ILE A 222 17.34 2.23 -8.97
CA ILE A 222 16.77 1.06 -8.31
C ILE A 222 15.99 1.49 -7.06
N LEU A 223 16.59 2.35 -6.21
CA LEU A 223 15.95 2.91 -5.02
C LEU A 223 14.72 3.75 -5.37
N LEU A 224 14.80 4.59 -6.41
CA LEU A 224 13.65 5.34 -6.91
C LEU A 224 12.54 4.39 -7.38
N GLY A 225 12.89 3.32 -8.09
CA GLY A 225 11.95 2.25 -8.46
C GLY A 225 11.24 1.65 -7.24
N VAL A 226 11.99 1.20 -6.22
CA VAL A 226 11.43 0.69 -4.95
C VAL A 226 10.49 1.72 -4.33
N LEU A 227 10.91 2.99 -4.23
CA LEU A 227 10.12 4.08 -3.66
C LEU A 227 8.81 4.29 -4.42
N THR A 228 8.84 4.32 -5.76
CA THR A 228 7.63 4.37 -6.60
C THR A 228 6.66 3.25 -6.24
N GLY A 229 7.16 2.02 -6.11
CA GLY A 229 6.37 0.85 -5.73
C GLY A 229 5.70 0.99 -4.36
N VAL A 230 6.45 1.47 -3.37
CA VAL A 230 5.96 1.72 -2.01
C VAL A 230 4.87 2.79 -2.02
N LEU A 231 5.14 3.95 -2.64
CA LEU A 231 4.19 5.07 -2.77
C LEU A 231 2.89 4.65 -3.48
N LEU A 232 3.02 3.86 -4.55
CA LEU A 232 1.89 3.36 -5.31
C LEU A 232 1.00 2.46 -4.45
N ARG A 233 1.60 1.60 -3.60
CA ARG A 233 0.84 0.75 -2.68
C ARG A 233 0.15 1.56 -1.57
N THR A 234 0.87 2.47 -0.91
CA THR A 234 0.31 3.29 0.17
C THR A 234 -0.83 4.18 -0.33
N ALA A 235 -0.69 4.75 -1.53
CA ALA A 235 -1.75 5.51 -2.20
C ALA A 235 -2.98 4.66 -2.50
N MET A 236 -2.79 3.44 -3.01
CA MET A 236 -3.93 2.53 -3.24
C MET A 236 -4.65 2.15 -1.95
N VAL A 237 -3.93 1.86 -0.87
CA VAL A 237 -4.54 1.53 0.43
C VAL A 237 -5.33 2.72 0.96
N GLY A 238 -4.73 3.91 0.99
CA GLY A 238 -5.40 5.11 1.49
C GLY A 238 -6.66 5.46 0.69
N LEU A 239 -6.61 5.28 -0.64
CA LEU A 239 -7.78 5.46 -1.51
C LEU A 239 -8.86 4.39 -1.26
N GLN A 240 -8.48 3.13 -1.04
CA GLN A 240 -9.41 2.05 -0.69
C GLN A 240 -10.08 2.31 0.67
N MET A 241 -9.32 2.73 1.68
CA MET A 241 -9.87 3.10 3.00
C MET A 241 -10.83 4.28 2.90
N ALA A 242 -10.48 5.30 2.12
CA ALA A 242 -11.35 6.44 1.89
C ALA A 242 -12.67 6.04 1.19
N ARG A 243 -12.61 5.10 0.24
CA ARG A 243 -13.82 4.54 -0.44
C ARG A 243 -14.66 3.68 0.50
N ALA A 244 -14.04 2.77 1.24
CA ALA A 244 -14.71 1.86 2.18
C ALA A 244 -15.42 2.61 3.32
N SER A 245 -14.97 3.83 3.63
CA SER A 245 -15.62 4.69 4.62
C SER A 245 -17.05 5.10 4.22
N GLY A 246 -17.51 4.87 2.98
CA GLY A 246 -18.91 5.04 2.52
C GLY A 246 -19.46 6.46 2.59
N ARG A 247 -18.66 7.42 3.08
CA ARG A 247 -19.06 8.79 3.42
C ARG A 247 -18.71 9.82 2.35
N LEU A 248 -18.14 9.42 1.21
CA LEU A 248 -17.83 10.34 0.12
C LEU A 248 -19.03 10.38 -0.84
N PRO A 249 -19.96 11.36 -0.72
CA PRO A 249 -20.96 11.58 -1.74
C PRO A 249 -20.27 11.76 -3.10
N ARG A 250 -20.87 11.26 -4.18
CA ARG A 250 -20.31 11.33 -5.56
C ARG A 250 -19.79 12.73 -5.92
N ARG A 251 -20.42 13.79 -5.40
CA ARG A 251 -19.98 15.18 -5.56
C ARG A 251 -18.60 15.45 -4.97
N GLN A 252 -18.29 14.93 -3.78
CA GLN A 252 -16.97 15.09 -3.17
C GLN A 252 -15.91 14.30 -3.95
N VAL A 253 -16.23 13.11 -4.45
CA VAL A 253 -15.32 12.34 -5.33
C VAL A 253 -15.00 13.14 -6.59
N ALA A 254 -16.00 13.76 -7.21
CA ALA A 254 -15.79 14.64 -8.37
C ALA A 254 -14.90 15.84 -8.02
N VAL A 255 -15.15 16.54 -6.91
CA VAL A 255 -14.31 17.68 -6.47
C VAL A 255 -12.88 17.26 -6.19
N VAL A 256 -12.67 16.12 -5.52
CA VAL A 256 -11.33 15.59 -5.26
C VAL A 256 -10.65 15.22 -6.57
N ALA A 257 -11.34 14.53 -7.48
CA ALA A 257 -10.80 14.17 -8.79
C ALA A 257 -10.43 15.42 -9.60
N THR A 258 -11.28 16.45 -9.62
CA THR A 258 -11.00 17.71 -10.31
C THR A 258 -9.81 18.44 -9.67
N GLY A 259 -9.72 18.51 -8.34
CA GLY A 259 -8.59 19.13 -7.66
C GLY A 259 -7.27 18.40 -7.94
N VAL A 260 -7.31 17.08 -7.93
CA VAL A 260 -6.19 16.18 -8.26
C VAL A 260 -5.75 16.37 -9.71
N LEU A 261 -6.69 16.40 -10.66
CA LEU A 261 -6.42 16.68 -12.08
C LEU A 261 -5.88 18.10 -12.30
N ALA A 262 -6.39 19.10 -11.60
CA ALA A 262 -5.93 20.48 -11.71
C ALA A 262 -4.50 20.62 -11.19
N VAL A 263 -4.18 20.04 -10.02
CA VAL A 263 -2.81 20.04 -9.46
C VAL A 263 -1.87 19.25 -10.35
N GLY A 264 -2.28 18.07 -10.82
CA GLY A 264 -1.48 17.26 -11.75
C GLY A 264 -1.21 17.99 -13.06
N GLY A 265 -2.23 18.64 -13.64
CA GLY A 265 -2.11 19.47 -14.83
C GLY A 265 -1.18 20.66 -14.62
N LEU A 266 -1.28 21.35 -13.47
CA LEU A 266 -0.39 22.45 -13.13
C LEU A 266 1.07 21.99 -12.99
N LEU A 267 1.31 20.83 -12.37
CA LEU A 267 2.65 20.23 -12.26
C LEU A 267 3.23 19.88 -13.62
N VAL A 268 2.43 19.28 -14.51
CA VAL A 268 2.85 18.96 -15.88
C VAL A 268 3.14 20.25 -16.66
N VAL A 269 2.26 21.25 -16.60
CA VAL A 269 2.49 22.54 -17.27
C VAL A 269 3.75 23.21 -16.73
N ALA A 270 3.92 23.27 -15.41
CA ALA A 270 5.12 23.83 -14.79
C ALA A 270 6.39 23.10 -15.24
N GLN A 271 6.39 21.76 -15.29
CA GLN A 271 7.51 21.00 -15.84
C GLN A 271 7.76 21.33 -17.32
N THR A 272 6.73 21.35 -18.16
CA THR A 272 6.91 21.65 -19.60
C THR A 272 7.41 23.08 -19.85
N MET A 273 6.95 24.05 -19.06
CA MET A 273 7.37 25.46 -19.20
C MET A 273 8.78 25.70 -18.66
N LEU A 274 9.17 25.05 -17.54
CA LEU A 274 10.55 25.14 -17.04
C LEU A 274 11.54 24.39 -17.94
N VAL A 275 11.16 23.23 -18.48
CA VAL A 275 12.04 22.40 -19.32
C VAL A 275 12.13 22.94 -20.75
N GLY A 276 11.08 23.58 -21.27
CA GLY A 276 11.06 24.11 -22.64
C GLY A 276 11.88 25.40 -22.84
N GLY A 277 12.21 26.12 -21.77
CA GLY A 277 12.96 27.38 -21.83
C GLY A 277 14.43 27.30 -21.43
N LEU A 278 14.86 26.19 -20.83
CA LEU A 278 16.24 26.02 -20.35
C LEU A 278 17.01 25.08 -21.30
N PRO A 279 18.27 25.39 -21.63
CA PRO A 279 19.13 24.47 -22.36
C PRO A 279 19.15 23.11 -21.65
N ALA A 280 19.19 22.03 -22.43
CA ALA A 280 19.08 20.65 -21.97
C ALA A 280 19.76 20.43 -20.61
N PRO A 281 19.07 19.80 -19.64
CA PRO A 281 19.56 19.72 -18.27
C PRO A 281 20.99 19.19 -18.25
N ALA A 282 21.87 19.96 -17.65
CA ALA A 282 23.24 19.55 -17.37
C ALA A 282 23.22 18.16 -16.72
N VAL A 283 24.16 17.33 -17.16
CA VAL A 283 24.52 15.99 -16.70
C VAL A 283 23.91 15.62 -15.33
N PRO A 284 23.24 14.45 -15.17
CA PRO A 284 22.55 14.07 -13.93
C PRO A 284 23.39 14.33 -12.68
N VAL A 285 22.75 14.86 -11.63
CA VAL A 285 23.37 15.36 -10.39
C VAL A 285 24.35 14.36 -9.76
N ALA A 286 24.06 13.05 -9.88
CA ALA A 286 24.95 11.99 -9.41
C ALA A 286 26.26 11.91 -10.19
N ALA A 287 26.22 12.10 -11.52
CA ALA A 287 27.39 12.13 -12.38
C ALA A 287 28.18 13.44 -12.24
N ALA A 288 27.50 14.59 -12.13
CA ALA A 288 28.15 15.90 -11.93
C ALA A 288 28.98 15.96 -10.63
N ARG A 289 28.54 15.31 -9.54
CA ARG A 289 29.30 15.27 -8.28
C ARG A 289 30.54 14.37 -8.31
N GLN A 290 30.64 13.40 -9.23
CA GLN A 290 31.82 12.53 -9.32
C GLN A 290 32.96 13.17 -10.12
N VAL A 291 32.66 14.04 -11.08
CA VAL A 291 33.66 14.69 -11.95
C VAL A 291 34.61 15.60 -11.15
N GLY A 292 34.17 16.15 -10.00
CA GLY A 292 34.98 17.05 -9.18
C GLY A 292 35.98 16.38 -8.24
N ARG A 293 35.98 15.05 -8.08
CA ARG A 293 36.92 14.36 -7.18
C ARG A 293 38.09 13.81 -8.00
N PRO A 294 39.31 14.36 -7.89
CA PRO A 294 40.46 13.81 -8.60
C PRO A 294 40.63 12.34 -8.21
N PRO A 295 40.83 11.42 -9.18
CA PRO A 295 40.98 10.01 -8.88
C PRO A 295 42.14 9.83 -7.91
N ALA A 296 41.86 9.24 -6.75
CA ALA A 296 42.92 8.84 -5.83
C ALA A 296 43.88 7.93 -6.61
N PRO A 297 45.22 8.11 -6.47
CA PRO A 297 46.19 7.29 -7.17
C PRO A 297 45.92 5.82 -6.85
N GLN A 298 45.45 5.05 -7.84
CA GLN A 298 45.23 3.63 -7.67
C GLN A 298 46.58 2.98 -7.38
N PRO A 299 46.76 2.29 -6.24
CA PRO A 299 47.94 1.47 -6.02
C PRO A 299 48.00 0.42 -7.13
N ARG A 300 49.10 0.42 -7.89
CA ARG A 300 49.32 -0.56 -8.96
C ARG A 300 49.13 -1.96 -8.38
N PRO A 301 48.24 -2.80 -8.95
CA PRO A 301 48.13 -4.18 -8.53
C PRO A 301 49.48 -4.87 -8.76
N PRO A 302 49.98 -5.64 -7.79
CA PRO A 302 51.20 -6.43 -7.98
C PRO A 302 50.99 -7.43 -9.11
N SER A 303 52.00 -7.53 -9.97
CA SER A 303 52.00 -8.41 -11.15
C SER A 303 51.54 -9.83 -10.79
N PRO A 304 50.60 -10.41 -11.54
CA PRO A 304 50.11 -11.76 -11.26
C PRO A 304 51.23 -12.78 -11.43
N ARG A 305 51.54 -13.49 -10.35
CA ARG A 305 52.43 -14.65 -10.36
C ARG A 305 51.79 -15.75 -11.23
N PRO A 306 52.53 -16.40 -12.14
CA PRO A 306 51.99 -17.45 -13.00
C PRO A 306 51.46 -18.63 -12.16
N LYS A 307 50.20 -18.99 -12.39
CA LYS A 307 49.58 -20.20 -11.82
C LYS A 307 50.01 -21.43 -12.64
N PRO A 308 50.52 -22.49 -12.01
CA PRO A 308 50.83 -23.75 -12.68
C PRO A 308 49.56 -24.49 -13.15
N SER A 309 49.72 -25.19 -14.27
CA SER A 309 48.66 -25.85 -15.04
C SER A 309 47.96 -26.98 -14.29
N THR A 310 46.66 -27.07 -14.56
CA THR A 310 45.71 -28.10 -14.18
C THR A 310 46.12 -29.53 -14.55
N GLY A 311 45.97 -30.45 -13.59
CA GLY A 311 45.86 -31.89 -13.82
C GLY A 311 44.40 -32.33 -14.05
N PRO A 312 44.16 -33.54 -14.61
CA PRO A 312 42.88 -33.93 -15.17
C PRO A 312 41.88 -34.48 -14.14
N LYS A 313 40.61 -34.29 -14.49
CA LYS A 313 39.36 -34.60 -13.79
C LYS A 313 38.99 -36.08 -13.94
N PRO A 314 38.64 -36.82 -12.86
CA PRO A 314 37.97 -38.12 -12.97
C PRO A 314 36.44 -37.95 -12.94
N SER A 315 35.79 -38.59 -13.90
CA SER A 315 34.37 -38.95 -13.91
C SER A 315 34.09 -40.09 -12.94
N THR A 316 32.92 -40.13 -12.28
CA THR A 316 32.07 -41.34 -12.09
C THR A 316 30.92 -41.10 -11.11
N GLY A 317 29.70 -41.47 -11.49
CA GLY A 317 28.78 -42.15 -10.56
C GLY A 317 27.30 -41.73 -10.56
N PRO A 318 26.39 -42.64 -10.17
CA PRO A 318 25.24 -42.99 -11.00
C PRO A 318 23.85 -42.53 -10.49
N LYS A 319 22.92 -42.66 -11.44
CA LYS A 319 21.46 -42.50 -11.41
C LYS A 319 20.77 -43.58 -10.55
N PRO A 320 19.83 -43.23 -9.65
CA PRO A 320 18.82 -44.17 -9.13
C PRO A 320 17.46 -43.88 -9.82
N SER A 321 16.95 -44.80 -10.65
CA SER A 321 16.09 -45.96 -10.31
C SER A 321 14.67 -45.55 -9.89
N SER A 322 13.78 -45.53 -10.89
CA SER A 322 12.33 -45.49 -10.79
C SER A 322 11.79 -46.84 -10.29
N GLY A 323 11.01 -46.82 -9.20
CA GLY A 323 10.22 -47.97 -8.75
C GLY A 323 8.73 -47.78 -9.08
N PRO A 324 8.00 -48.83 -9.50
CA PRO A 324 6.55 -48.78 -9.66
C PRO A 324 5.87 -49.16 -8.33
N SER A 325 4.98 -48.30 -7.84
CA SER A 325 4.09 -48.61 -6.72
C SER A 325 2.66 -48.68 -7.25
N SER A 326 2.19 -49.92 -7.42
CA SER A 326 0.79 -50.27 -7.67
C SER A 326 0.12 -50.55 -6.33
N GLY A 327 -0.89 -49.74 -5.99
CA GLY A 327 -1.78 -49.96 -4.85
C GLY A 327 -3.21 -49.54 -5.20
N PRO A 328 -4.20 -50.44 -5.11
CA PRO A 328 -5.61 -50.10 -5.29
C PRO A 328 -6.15 -49.56 -3.96
N SER A 329 -6.57 -48.29 -3.94
CA SER A 329 -7.32 -47.73 -2.81
C SER A 329 -8.51 -46.96 -3.36
N SER A 330 -9.67 -47.58 -3.22
CA SER A 330 -11.00 -46.99 -3.31
C SER A 330 -11.09 -45.80 -2.34
N GLY A 331 -10.81 -44.60 -2.85
CA GLY A 331 -11.04 -43.35 -2.14
C GLY A 331 -12.50 -42.89 -2.30
N PRO A 332 -13.10 -42.28 -1.27
CA PRO A 332 -14.45 -41.74 -1.35
C PRO A 332 -14.53 -40.68 -2.47
N GLU A 333 -15.62 -40.77 -3.21
CA GLU A 333 -16.02 -39.90 -4.30
C GLU A 333 -15.69 -38.42 -3.98
N PRO A 334 -14.92 -37.72 -4.83
CA PRO A 334 -14.55 -36.34 -4.56
C PRO A 334 -15.82 -35.50 -4.47
N SER A 335 -16.10 -34.96 -3.28
CA SER A 335 -17.15 -33.95 -3.07
C SER A 335 -16.95 -32.84 -4.09
N THR A 336 -17.76 -32.86 -5.13
CA THR A 336 -17.79 -31.86 -6.20
C THR A 336 -18.02 -30.52 -5.52
N ARG A 337 -16.98 -29.69 -5.45
CA ARG A 337 -17.13 -28.29 -5.02
C ARG A 337 -18.23 -27.68 -5.88
N PRO A 338 -19.31 -27.15 -5.29
CA PRO A 338 -20.36 -26.52 -6.06
C PRO A 338 -19.73 -25.43 -6.94
N GLY A 339 -20.06 -25.44 -8.23
CA GLY A 339 -19.60 -24.42 -9.16
C GLY A 339 -20.00 -23.00 -8.73
N PRO A 340 -19.36 -21.97 -9.30
CA PRO A 340 -19.75 -20.59 -9.04
C PRO A 340 -21.22 -20.39 -9.43
N MET A 341 -22.04 -19.92 -8.49
CA MET A 341 -23.45 -19.65 -8.72
C MET A 341 -23.64 -18.21 -9.19
N THR A 342 -24.60 -17.96 -10.08
CA THR A 342 -25.04 -16.59 -10.37
C THR A 342 -25.89 -16.03 -9.23
N PRO A 343 -26.06 -14.69 -9.10
CA PRO A 343 -26.93 -14.12 -8.07
C PRO A 343 -28.39 -14.61 -8.12
N GLY A 344 -28.90 -14.93 -9.33
CA GLY A 344 -30.23 -15.51 -9.51
C GLY A 344 -30.32 -16.95 -9.01
N GLU A 345 -29.31 -17.77 -9.33
CA GLU A 345 -29.21 -19.16 -8.84
C GLU A 345 -29.06 -19.23 -7.33
N LEU A 346 -28.26 -18.33 -6.74
CA LEU A 346 -28.11 -18.23 -5.29
C LEU A 346 -29.46 -17.96 -4.62
N ARG A 347 -30.22 -16.98 -5.14
CA ARG A 347 -31.55 -16.64 -4.63
C ARG A 347 -32.53 -17.81 -4.80
N ALA A 348 -32.50 -18.48 -5.95
CA ALA A 348 -33.34 -19.65 -6.21
C ALA A 348 -32.99 -20.84 -5.30
N ALA A 349 -31.71 -21.04 -4.99
CA ALA A 349 -31.26 -22.09 -4.06
C ALA A 349 -31.70 -21.81 -2.62
N VAL A 350 -31.65 -20.55 -2.16
CA VAL A 350 -32.16 -20.14 -0.85
C VAL A 350 -33.68 -20.27 -0.79
N ALA A 351 -34.40 -19.82 -1.82
CA ALA A 351 -35.86 -19.94 -1.92
C ALA A 351 -36.34 -21.39 -1.93
N ALA A 352 -35.61 -22.26 -2.61
CA ALA A 352 -35.89 -23.70 -2.62
C ALA A 352 -35.44 -24.43 -1.34
N GLY A 353 -34.89 -23.73 -0.34
CA GLY A 353 -34.37 -24.34 0.89
C GLY A 353 -33.12 -25.20 0.70
N ARG A 354 -32.53 -25.23 -0.50
CA ARG A 354 -31.29 -25.99 -0.81
C ARG A 354 -30.05 -25.37 -0.17
N LEU A 355 -30.11 -24.07 0.15
CA LEU A 355 -29.03 -23.35 0.82
C LEU A 355 -29.56 -22.71 2.10
N GLY A 356 -29.26 -23.33 3.25
CA GLY A 356 -29.58 -22.77 4.56
C GLY A 356 -28.80 -21.48 4.86
N LEU A 357 -29.29 -20.70 5.83
CA LEU A 357 -28.69 -19.41 6.21
C LEU A 357 -27.22 -19.53 6.63
N GLU A 358 -26.86 -20.58 7.39
CA GLU A 358 -25.48 -20.81 7.81
C GLU A 358 -24.55 -21.13 6.63
N ALA A 359 -25.01 -21.99 5.71
CA ALA A 359 -24.30 -22.29 4.48
C ALA A 359 -24.14 -21.04 3.61
N LEU A 360 -25.18 -20.20 3.50
CA LEU A 360 -25.12 -18.93 2.79
C LEU A 360 -24.09 -17.97 3.40
N LEU A 361 -24.08 -17.78 4.72
CA LEU A 361 -23.19 -16.82 5.39
C LEU A 361 -21.73 -17.31 5.51
N SER A 362 -21.47 -18.61 5.28
CA SER A 362 -20.13 -19.20 5.29
C SER A 362 -19.48 -19.29 3.90
N ARG A 363 -20.25 -19.11 2.82
CA ARG A 363 -19.72 -19.11 1.44
C ARG A 363 -18.82 -17.90 1.18
N THR A 364 -17.80 -18.13 0.35
CA THR A 364 -16.74 -17.18 0.01
C THR A 364 -16.62 -16.91 -1.50
N ASP A 365 -17.53 -17.45 -2.31
CA ASP A 365 -17.55 -17.13 -3.73
C ASP A 365 -17.99 -15.68 -3.98
N LEU A 366 -17.48 -15.09 -5.07
CA LEU A 366 -17.68 -13.67 -5.40
C LEU A 366 -19.16 -13.31 -5.55
N ALA A 367 -19.98 -14.23 -6.07
CA ALA A 367 -21.41 -13.99 -6.25
C ALA A 367 -22.14 -13.89 -4.90
N THR A 368 -21.79 -14.75 -3.94
CA THR A 368 -22.33 -14.68 -2.58
C THR A 368 -21.84 -13.43 -1.86
N ILE A 369 -20.54 -13.13 -1.91
CA ILE A 369 -19.95 -11.96 -1.24
C ILE A 369 -20.61 -10.66 -1.72
N GLY A 370 -20.84 -10.52 -3.04
CA GLY A 370 -21.45 -9.32 -3.63
C GLY A 370 -22.98 -9.28 -3.54
N ALA A 371 -23.66 -10.33 -3.08
CA ALA A 371 -25.11 -10.37 -3.05
C ALA A 371 -25.67 -9.43 -1.96
N ASP A 372 -26.72 -8.69 -2.30
CA ASP A 372 -27.45 -7.83 -1.37
C ASP A 372 -28.13 -8.68 -0.28
N VAL A 373 -27.81 -8.38 0.98
CA VAL A 373 -28.27 -9.15 2.15
C VAL A 373 -29.79 -9.15 2.25
N GLU A 374 -30.43 -8.00 2.05
CA GLU A 374 -31.89 -7.88 2.17
C GLU A 374 -32.60 -8.72 1.11
N THR A 375 -32.12 -8.64 -0.13
CA THR A 375 -32.65 -9.39 -1.27
C THR A 375 -32.51 -10.90 -1.10
N VAL A 376 -31.38 -11.38 -0.57
CA VAL A 376 -31.18 -12.83 -0.35
C VAL A 376 -31.99 -13.33 0.86
N LEU A 377 -32.02 -12.58 1.96
CA LEU A 377 -32.78 -12.99 3.15
C LEU A 377 -34.29 -12.99 2.93
N ARG A 378 -34.82 -12.12 2.06
CA ARG A 378 -36.23 -12.15 1.64
C ARG A 378 -36.60 -13.42 0.85
N ALA A 379 -35.62 -14.13 0.31
CA ALA A 379 -35.86 -15.41 -0.34
C ALA A 379 -35.97 -16.57 0.66
N LEU A 380 -35.72 -16.37 1.96
CA LEU A 380 -35.85 -17.44 2.95
C LEU A 380 -37.32 -17.88 3.08
N PRO A 381 -37.61 -19.19 3.01
CA PRO A 381 -38.97 -19.69 3.15
C PRO A 381 -39.53 -19.37 4.54
N GLY A 382 -40.81 -19.00 4.60
CA GLY A 382 -41.52 -18.75 5.86
C GLY A 382 -41.21 -17.43 6.55
N ARG A 383 -40.50 -16.49 5.90
CA ARG A 383 -40.22 -15.15 6.45
C ARG A 383 -40.85 -14.06 5.61
N SER A 384 -41.51 -13.11 6.26
CA SER A 384 -42.10 -11.96 5.56
C SER A 384 -41.05 -10.88 5.27
N ALA A 385 -41.22 -10.12 4.18
CA ALA A 385 -40.30 -9.03 3.84
C ALA A 385 -40.18 -7.98 4.95
N THR A 386 -41.29 -7.67 5.63
CA THR A 386 -41.33 -6.70 6.74
C THR A 386 -40.58 -7.20 7.98
N GLU A 387 -40.63 -8.50 8.27
CA GLU A 387 -39.85 -9.14 9.33
C GLU A 387 -38.34 -9.06 9.05
N ILE A 388 -37.93 -9.39 7.82
CA ILE A 388 -36.52 -9.28 7.41
C ILE A 388 -36.02 -7.84 7.55
N THR A 389 -36.75 -6.84 7.05
CA THR A 389 -36.37 -5.42 7.18
C THR A 389 -36.28 -5.00 8.65
N ARG A 390 -37.17 -5.49 9.52
CA ARG A 390 -37.14 -5.22 10.98
C ARG A 390 -35.89 -5.83 11.64
N ILE A 391 -35.55 -7.08 11.30
CA ILE A 391 -34.36 -7.77 11.81
C ILE A 391 -33.10 -7.01 11.35
N LEU A 392 -32.99 -6.66 10.07
CA LEU A 392 -31.85 -5.90 9.55
C LEU A 392 -31.67 -4.55 10.25
N ARG A 393 -32.76 -3.80 10.42
CA ARG A 393 -32.73 -2.53 11.15
C ARG A 393 -32.28 -2.71 12.60
N ARG A 394 -32.77 -3.74 13.29
CA ARG A 394 -32.38 -4.05 14.69
C ARG A 394 -30.92 -4.50 14.82
N GLY A 395 -30.43 -5.23 13.81
CA GLY A 395 -29.02 -5.62 13.66
C GLY A 395 -28.09 -4.48 13.20
N ARG A 396 -28.64 -3.27 12.96
CA ARG A 396 -27.93 -2.13 12.37
C ARG A 396 -27.24 -2.49 11.04
N ILE A 397 -27.91 -3.29 10.22
CA ILE A 397 -27.48 -3.63 8.87
C ILE A 397 -28.18 -2.66 7.92
N VAL A 398 -27.40 -1.89 7.16
CA VAL A 398 -27.90 -0.88 6.23
C VAL A 398 -28.54 -1.58 5.03
N SER A 399 -29.65 -1.05 4.51
CA SER A 399 -30.24 -1.55 3.26
C SER A 399 -29.25 -1.36 2.11
N GLY A 400 -29.07 -2.37 1.25
CA GLY A 400 -28.04 -2.39 0.22
C GLY A 400 -26.69 -2.99 0.65
N ALA A 401 -26.52 -3.41 1.91
CA ALA A 401 -25.29 -4.05 2.36
C ALA A 401 -25.08 -5.41 1.67
N SER A 402 -23.86 -5.69 1.21
CA SER A 402 -23.53 -7.00 0.66
C SER A 402 -23.25 -8.03 1.77
N ILE A 403 -23.40 -9.33 1.49
CA ILE A 403 -23.07 -10.40 2.46
C ILE A 403 -21.60 -10.33 2.88
N GLY A 404 -20.73 -9.92 1.95
CA GLY A 404 -19.31 -9.67 2.19
C GLY A 404 -19.04 -8.60 3.25
N ASP A 405 -19.85 -7.54 3.26
CA ASP A 405 -19.71 -6.40 4.16
C ASP A 405 -20.22 -6.69 5.58
N LEU A 406 -20.94 -7.80 5.78
CA LEU A 406 -21.44 -8.17 7.09
C LEU A 406 -20.29 -8.51 8.04
N THR A 407 -20.21 -7.76 9.13
CA THR A 407 -19.34 -8.08 10.27
C THR A 407 -19.71 -9.43 10.87
N LEU A 408 -18.76 -10.11 11.53
CA LEU A 408 -19.02 -11.36 12.25
C LEU A 408 -20.19 -11.23 13.24
N ARG A 409 -20.30 -10.09 13.93
CA ARG A 409 -21.41 -9.80 14.85
C ARG A 409 -22.75 -9.75 14.14
N GLN A 410 -22.82 -9.11 12.97
CA GLN A 410 -24.05 -9.07 12.17
C GLN A 410 -24.41 -10.45 11.63
N ARG A 411 -23.43 -11.24 11.14
CA ARG A 411 -23.68 -12.62 10.71
C ARG A 411 -24.23 -13.48 11.84
N HIS A 412 -23.63 -13.41 13.03
CA HIS A 412 -24.09 -14.13 14.20
C HIS A 412 -25.48 -13.67 14.66
N TYR A 413 -25.73 -12.36 14.64
CA TYR A 413 -27.05 -11.81 14.94
C TYR A 413 -28.12 -12.33 13.97
N LEU A 414 -27.81 -12.39 12.66
CA LEU A 414 -28.72 -12.95 11.66
C LEU A 414 -28.99 -14.45 11.91
N LEU A 415 -27.95 -15.23 12.24
CA LEU A 415 -28.11 -16.65 12.59
C LEU A 415 -29.03 -16.83 13.80
N LEU A 416 -28.87 -16.02 14.85
CA LEU A 416 -29.73 -16.08 16.03
C LEU A 416 -31.17 -15.62 15.73
N ALA A 417 -31.32 -14.51 15.01
CA ALA A 417 -32.62 -13.91 14.76
C ALA A 417 -33.47 -14.73 13.77
N LEU A 418 -32.84 -15.40 12.80
CA LEU A 418 -33.51 -16.14 11.73
C LEU A 418 -33.46 -17.66 11.91
N GLY A 419 -32.49 -18.17 12.68
CA GLY A 419 -32.34 -19.60 12.98
C GLY A 419 -33.33 -20.13 14.02
N ALA A 420 -34.00 -19.25 14.77
CA ALA A 420 -35.16 -19.63 15.57
C ALA A 420 -36.31 -19.98 14.61
N ILE A 421 -36.50 -21.27 14.32
CA ILE A 421 -37.63 -21.78 13.54
C ILE A 421 -38.90 -21.18 14.17
N PRO A 422 -39.72 -20.42 13.42
CA PRO A 422 -40.98 -19.97 13.97
C PRO A 422 -41.76 -21.22 14.34
N ALA A 423 -42.14 -21.35 15.61
CA ALA A 423 -43.01 -22.43 16.06
C ALA A 423 -44.18 -22.47 15.07
N SER A 424 -44.35 -23.61 14.40
CA SER A 424 -45.42 -23.80 13.43
C SER A 424 -46.69 -23.28 14.09
N PRO A 425 -47.43 -22.33 13.48
CA PRO A 425 -48.64 -21.80 14.08
C PRO A 425 -49.51 -22.99 14.43
N THR A 426 -49.62 -23.27 15.73
CA THR A 426 -50.41 -24.39 16.26
C THR A 426 -51.79 -24.21 15.70
N ASP A 427 -52.18 -25.13 14.83
CA ASP A 427 -53.46 -25.11 14.15
C ASP A 427 -54.55 -25.05 15.23
N PRO A 428 -55.28 -23.92 15.35
CA PRO A 428 -56.27 -23.75 16.41
C PRO A 428 -57.48 -24.68 16.26
N THR A 429 -57.47 -25.56 15.25
CA THR A 429 -58.55 -26.50 14.97
C THR A 429 -58.35 -27.91 15.52
N SER A 430 -57.24 -28.21 16.22
CA SER A 430 -57.11 -29.52 16.89
C SER A 430 -58.09 -29.60 18.08
N PRO A 431 -59.15 -30.42 18.01
CA PRO A 431 -60.11 -30.54 19.11
C PRO A 431 -59.41 -31.15 20.33
N ALA A 432 -59.66 -30.56 21.50
CA ALA A 432 -59.25 -31.14 22.77
C ALA A 432 -59.97 -32.49 22.95
N GLY A 433 -59.19 -33.57 23.00
CA GLY A 433 -59.65 -34.91 23.36
C GLY A 433 -59.72 -35.11 24.86
#